data_AF-A0A455UGY2-F1
#
_entry.id   AF-A0A455UGY2-F1
#
_cell.length_a   1.000
_cell.length_b   1.000
_cell.length_c   1.000
_cell.angle_alpha   90.00
_cell.angle_beta   90.00
_cell.angle_gamma   90.00
#
_symmetry.space_group_name_H-M   'P 1'
#
loop_
_entity.id
_entity.type
_entity.pdbx_description
1 polymer ?
#
loop_
_entity_poly.entity_id
_entity_poly.type
_entity_poly.pdbx_seq_one_letter_code
_entity_poly.pdbx_strand_id
1 'polypeptide(L)'
;MLYAGDNGLSGSITVFHNDFEDKITRLRCTAVGLSTTECPAATQFDIDDDGNLNTNTRVNVDEAVTQGVEASLAAPLGEAVRLTASYTFTDSEQKAVSMRASR
;
A
#
# COMPACT_ATOMS: atom_id res chain seq x y z
N MET A 1 9.46 -13.72 15.88
CA MET A 1 9.92 -14.81 16.77
C MET A 1 9.12 -16.06 16.51
N LEU A 2 9.77 -17.23 16.58
CA LEU A 2 9.15 -18.54 16.44
C LEU A 2 9.56 -19.40 17.64
N TYR A 3 8.64 -20.20 18.13
CA TYR A 3 8.86 -21.22 19.14
C TYR A 3 8.31 -22.57 18.65
N ALA A 4 9.07 -23.63 18.86
CA ALA A 4 8.66 -25.00 18.62
C ALA A 4 9.26 -25.91 19.71
N GLY A 5 8.42 -26.62 20.43
CA GLY A 5 8.81 -27.58 21.48
C GLY A 5 8.49 -29.02 21.09
N ASP A 6 9.25 -29.95 21.66
CA ASP A 6 9.16 -31.39 21.35
C ASP A 6 7.81 -32.03 21.73
N ASN A 7 7.03 -31.36 22.58
CA ASN A 7 5.67 -31.76 22.96
C ASN A 7 4.59 -31.37 21.93
N GLY A 8 4.99 -30.85 20.76
CA GLY A 8 4.07 -30.42 19.70
C GLY A 8 3.45 -29.03 19.93
N LEU A 9 3.88 -28.30 20.97
CA LEU A 9 3.55 -26.89 21.14
C LEU A 9 4.39 -26.05 20.18
N SER A 10 3.74 -25.22 19.38
CA SER A 10 4.42 -24.24 18.53
C SER A 10 3.67 -22.92 18.50
N GLY A 11 4.38 -21.84 18.26
CA GLY A 11 3.76 -20.55 18.05
C GLY A 11 4.72 -19.55 17.44
N SER A 12 4.17 -18.53 16.81
CA SER A 12 4.93 -17.43 16.25
C SER A 12 4.32 -16.10 16.65
N ILE A 13 5.18 -15.08 16.70
CA ILE A 13 4.77 -13.69 16.74
C ILE A 13 5.62 -12.91 15.76
N THR A 14 4.98 -12.16 14.88
CA THR A 14 5.61 -11.33 13.87
C THR A 14 5.11 -9.91 14.07
N VAL A 15 6.03 -8.96 14.17
CA VAL A 15 5.72 -7.53 14.13
C VAL A 15 6.13 -7.02 12.77
N PHE A 16 5.27 -6.24 12.13
CA PHE A 16 5.56 -5.66 10.83
C PHE A 16 5.28 -4.15 10.84
N HIS A 17 6.07 -3.44 10.05
CA HIS A 17 5.89 -2.03 9.72
C HIS A 17 6.32 -1.87 8.27
N ASN A 18 5.38 -1.53 7.40
CA ASN A 18 5.60 -1.38 5.97
C ASN A 18 5.24 0.03 5.55
N ASP A 19 6.22 0.72 4.97
CA ASP A 19 6.05 2.02 4.35
C ASP A 19 5.90 1.83 2.83
N PHE A 20 4.79 2.31 2.30
CA PHE A 20 4.53 2.40 0.87
C PHE A 20 4.74 3.85 0.44
N GLU A 21 5.88 4.13 -0.17
CA GLU A 21 6.19 5.41 -0.80
C GLU A 21 5.99 5.31 -2.31
N ASP A 22 5.79 6.46 -2.97
CA ASP A 22 5.85 6.60 -4.43
C ASP A 22 4.89 5.69 -5.22
N LYS A 23 3.64 5.60 -4.78
CA LYS A 23 2.61 5.01 -5.63
C LYS A 23 2.40 5.88 -6.87
N ILE A 24 2.87 5.38 -8.02
CA ILE A 24 2.66 6.02 -9.33
C ILE A 24 1.18 5.95 -9.68
N THR A 25 0.53 7.11 -9.67
CA THR A 25 -0.83 7.26 -10.22
C THR A 25 -0.78 8.16 -11.45
N ARG A 26 -1.71 7.92 -12.36
CA ARG A 26 -1.89 8.70 -13.57
C ARG A 26 -3.00 9.72 -13.34
N LEU A 27 -2.64 10.99 -13.21
CA LEU A 27 -3.58 12.10 -13.05
C LEU A 27 -3.56 13.00 -14.29
N ARG A 28 -4.68 13.70 -14.53
CA ARG A 28 -4.71 14.76 -15.56
C ARG A 28 -3.73 15.85 -15.18
N CYS A 29 -3.02 16.40 -16.15
CA CYS A 29 -2.06 17.48 -15.92
C CYS A 29 -2.71 18.72 -15.30
N THR A 30 -3.95 19.01 -15.68
CA THR A 30 -4.79 20.06 -15.06
C THR A 30 -5.12 19.78 -13.59
N ALA A 31 -5.32 18.52 -13.21
CA ALA A 31 -5.63 18.13 -11.84
C ALA A 31 -4.45 18.32 -10.87
N VAL A 32 -3.23 18.42 -11.40
CA VAL A 32 -2.00 18.67 -10.64
C VAL A 32 -1.40 20.06 -10.92
N GLY A 33 -2.15 20.93 -11.58
CA GLY A 33 -1.77 22.33 -11.82
C GLY A 33 -0.65 22.56 -12.84
N LEU A 34 -0.30 21.56 -13.64
CA LEU A 34 0.74 21.69 -14.67
C LEU A 34 0.21 22.43 -15.90
N SER A 35 1.03 23.34 -16.43
CA SER A 35 0.74 24.04 -17.68
C SER A 35 0.91 23.14 -18.91
N THR A 36 0.39 23.58 -20.06
CA THR A 36 0.61 22.92 -21.36
C THR A 36 2.08 22.87 -21.79
N THR A 37 2.95 23.69 -21.19
CA THR A 37 4.40 23.63 -21.44
C THR A 37 5.06 22.52 -20.63
N GLU A 38 4.59 22.29 -19.40
CA GLU A 38 5.10 21.24 -18.50
C GLU A 38 4.50 19.87 -18.82
N CYS A 39 3.32 19.86 -19.42
CA CYS A 39 2.65 18.65 -19.89
C CYS A 39 2.07 18.91 -21.29
N PRO A 40 2.88 18.79 -22.35
CA PRO A 40 2.43 19.06 -23.70
C PRO A 40 1.49 17.97 -24.23
N ALA A 41 0.50 18.40 -25.00
CA ALA A 41 -0.32 17.50 -25.79
C ALA A 41 0.56 16.69 -26.75
N ALA A 42 0.44 15.36 -26.73
CA ALA A 42 1.18 14.49 -27.64
C ALA A 42 0.46 14.33 -28.98
N THR A 43 -0.87 14.47 -28.97
CA THR A 43 -1.76 14.28 -30.12
C THR A 43 -2.89 15.33 -30.11
N GLN A 44 -3.61 15.49 -31.22
CA GLN A 44 -4.77 16.40 -31.25
C GLN A 44 -5.93 15.96 -30.35
N PHE A 45 -5.94 14.71 -29.88
CA PHE A 45 -6.98 14.19 -28.97
C PHE A 45 -6.70 14.50 -27.50
N ASP A 46 -5.51 15.05 -27.22
CA ASP A 46 -5.12 15.49 -25.88
C ASP A 46 -5.67 16.88 -25.52
N ILE A 47 -6.44 17.51 -26.41
CA ILE A 47 -7.14 18.78 -26.18
C ILE A 47 -8.62 18.54 -26.47
N ASP A 48 -9.52 18.90 -25.55
CA ASP A 48 -10.96 18.85 -25.81
C ASP A 48 -11.46 20.06 -26.64
N ASP A 49 -12.73 20.01 -27.03
CA ASP A 49 -13.38 21.05 -27.84
C ASP A 49 -13.40 22.43 -27.14
N ASP A 50 -13.26 22.46 -25.81
CA ASP A 50 -13.17 23.66 -24.99
C ASP A 50 -11.73 24.17 -24.84
N GLY A 51 -10.75 23.48 -25.43
CA GLY A 51 -9.33 23.85 -25.40
C GLY A 51 -8.58 23.37 -24.14
N ASN A 52 -9.18 22.52 -23.31
CA ASN A 52 -8.54 22.01 -22.11
C ASN A 52 -7.64 20.81 -22.41
N LEU A 53 -6.50 20.77 -21.71
CA LEU A 53 -5.54 19.69 -21.80
C LEU A 53 -6.04 18.43 -21.06
N ASN A 54 -6.13 17.32 -21.79
CA ASN A 54 -6.50 15.99 -21.31
C ASN A 54 -5.32 15.02 -21.19
N THR A 55 -4.10 15.51 -21.39
CA THR A 55 -2.89 14.72 -21.14
C THR A 55 -2.76 14.36 -19.67
N ASN A 56 -2.28 13.15 -19.42
CA ASN A 56 -2.03 12.66 -18.08
C ASN A 56 -0.54 12.60 -17.78
N THR A 57 -0.17 12.97 -16.56
CA THR A 57 1.17 12.81 -16.01
C THR A 57 1.21 11.70 -14.96
N ARG A 58 2.41 11.17 -14.70
CA ARG A 58 2.68 10.25 -13.60
C ARG A 58 3.14 11.06 -12.40
N VAL A 59 2.41 10.93 -11.31
CA VAL A 59 2.76 11.55 -10.04
C VAL A 59 2.81 10.48 -8.96
N ASN A 60 3.75 10.67 -8.03
CA ASN A 60 3.76 9.93 -6.78
C ASN A 60 2.72 10.60 -5.88
N VAL A 61 1.67 9.88 -5.50
CA VAL A 61 0.52 10.52 -4.82
C VAL A 61 -0.02 9.80 -3.61
N ASP A 62 0.48 8.66 -3.19
CA ASP A 62 0.05 8.10 -1.91
C ASP A 62 1.29 7.67 -1.13
N GLU A 63 1.39 8.14 0.10
CA GLU A 63 2.21 7.50 1.12
C GLU A 63 1.24 6.67 1.97
N ALA A 64 1.55 5.41 2.26
CA ALA A 64 0.71 4.61 3.16
C ALA A 64 1.60 3.83 4.10
N VAL A 65 1.22 3.81 5.37
CA VAL A 65 1.88 2.98 6.37
C VAL A 65 0.94 1.86 6.74
N THR A 66 1.45 0.64 6.76
CA THR A 66 0.73 -0.51 7.31
C THR A 66 1.59 -1.20 8.35
N GLN A 67 1.10 -1.26 9.57
CA GLN A 67 1.82 -1.77 10.71
C GLN A 67 0.93 -2.69 11.53
N GLY A 68 1.54 -3.59 12.29
CA GLY A 68 0.75 -4.53 13.06
C GLY A 68 1.54 -5.69 13.63
N VAL A 69 0.76 -6.64 14.13
CA VAL A 69 1.25 -7.84 14.79
C VAL A 69 0.44 -9.04 14.32
N GLU A 70 1.14 -10.12 13.98
CA GLU A 70 0.56 -11.42 13.69
C GLU A 70 1.04 -12.41 14.73
N ALA A 71 0.13 -13.24 15.24
CA ALA A 71 0.43 -14.29 16.19
C ALA A 71 -0.22 -15.60 15.74
N SER A 72 0.49 -16.71 15.95
CA SER A 72 -0.03 -18.05 15.74
C SER A 72 0.31 -18.95 16.92
N LEU A 73 -0.59 -19.89 17.23
CA LEU A 73 -0.42 -20.89 18.27
C LEU A 73 -1.00 -22.22 17.81
N ALA A 74 -0.25 -23.29 17.99
CA ALA A 74 -0.71 -24.66 17.84
C ALA A 74 -0.30 -25.47 19.08
N ALA A 75 -1.25 -26.13 19.72
CA ALA A 75 -1.01 -26.87 20.96
C ALA A 75 -1.89 -28.13 21.03
N PRO A 76 -1.33 -29.32 21.26
CA PRO A 76 -2.11 -30.47 21.69
C PRO A 76 -2.62 -30.24 23.12
N LEU A 77 -3.94 -30.29 23.33
CA LEU A 77 -4.56 -30.13 24.67
C LEU A 77 -4.76 -31.48 25.38
N GLY A 78 -4.44 -32.58 24.71
CA GLY A 78 -4.53 -33.97 25.15
C GLY A 78 -4.26 -34.92 23.98
N GLU A 79 -4.52 -36.21 24.14
CA GLU A 79 -4.26 -37.21 23.10
C GLU A 79 -5.18 -37.07 21.87
N ALA A 80 -6.40 -36.58 22.07
CA ALA A 80 -7.42 -36.52 21.03
C ALA A 80 -7.72 -35.10 20.51
N VAL A 81 -7.23 -34.05 21.19
CA VAL A 81 -7.63 -32.65 20.91
C VAL A 81 -6.40 -31.80 20.62
N ARG A 82 -6.45 -31.05 19.52
CA ARG A 82 -5.46 -30.05 19.14
C ARG A 82 -6.12 -28.70 18.97
N LEU A 83 -5.57 -27.68 19.64
CA LEU A 83 -5.93 -26.29 19.46
C LEU A 83 -5.03 -25.68 18.38
N THR A 84 -5.64 -24.92 17.48
CA THR A 84 -4.94 -24.02 16.56
C THR A 84 -5.64 -22.67 16.59
N ALA A 85 -4.85 -21.60 16.72
CA ALA A 85 -5.35 -20.24 16.80
C ALA A 85 -4.40 -19.31 16.04
N SER A 86 -4.98 -18.33 15.36
CA SER A 86 -4.26 -17.26 14.67
C SER A 86 -4.94 -15.93 14.96
N TYR A 87 -4.15 -14.89 15.17
CA TYR A 87 -4.64 -13.54 15.38
C TYR A 87 -3.78 -12.54 14.62
N THR A 88 -4.44 -11.62 13.92
CA THR A 88 -3.78 -10.55 13.17
C THR A 88 -4.42 -9.24 13.58
N PHE A 89 -3.58 -8.31 14.02
CA PHE A 89 -3.93 -6.91 14.22
C PHE A 89 -3.17 -6.08 13.20
N THR A 90 -3.89 -5.33 12.39
CA THR A 90 -3.33 -4.45 11.36
C THR A 90 -3.93 -3.06 11.51
N ASP A 91 -3.06 -2.08 11.52
CA ASP A 91 -3.36 -0.66 11.49
C ASP A 91 -2.76 -0.08 10.20
N SER A 92 -3.60 0.57 9.39
CA SER A 92 -3.19 1.13 8.09
C SER A 92 -3.61 2.59 8.03
N GLU A 93 -2.64 3.47 7.81
CA GLU A 93 -2.85 4.89 7.62
C GLU A 93 -2.45 5.28 6.19
N GLN A 94 -3.37 5.93 5.47
CA GLN A 94 -3.04 6.60 4.22
C GLN A 94 -2.52 7.99 4.56
N LYS A 95 -1.20 8.16 4.48
CA LYS A 95 -0.55 9.45 4.62
C LYS A 95 -0.81 10.28 3.35
N ALA A 96 -1.15 11.54 3.57
CA ALA A 96 -1.73 12.44 2.59
C ALA A 96 -1.07 12.45 1.20
N VAL A 97 -1.84 12.90 0.21
CA VAL A 97 -1.36 13.09 -1.16
C VAL A 97 -0.29 14.18 -1.20
N SER A 98 0.99 13.79 -1.18
CA SER A 98 2.13 14.67 -1.46
C SER A 98 2.40 14.64 -2.96
N MET A 99 1.78 15.55 -3.70
CA MET A 99 1.97 15.63 -5.16
C MET A 99 3.40 16.09 -5.47
N ARG A 100 4.24 15.18 -5.91
CA ARG A 100 5.55 15.53 -6.50
C ARG A 100 5.57 15.03 -7.94
N ALA A 101 5.69 15.97 -8.88
CA ALA A 101 5.89 15.66 -10.28
C ALA A 101 7.24 14.95 -10.44
N SER A 102 7.21 13.75 -11.00
CA SER A 102 8.44 13.05 -11.41
C SER A 102 9.03 13.80 -12.61
N ARG A 103 10.28 14.26 -12.49
CA ARG A 103 10.99 15.01 -13.53
C ARG A 103 11.55 14.10 -14.60
#